data_AF-E1L010-F1
#
_entry.id   AF-E1L010-F1
#
_cell.length_a   1.000
_cell.length_b   1.000
_cell.length_c   1.000
_cell.angle_alpha   90.00
_cell.angle_beta   90.00
_cell.angle_gamma   90.00
#
_symmetry.space_group_name_H-M   'P 1'
#
loop_
_entity.id
_entity.type
_entity.pdbx_description
1 polymer ?
#
loop_
_entity_poly.entity_id
_entity_poly.type
_entity_poly.pdbx_seq_one_letter_code
_entity_poly.pdbx_strand_id
1 'polypeptide(L)'
;MKEKENCPKCYEIGEKVKNITVKHMVSENLRGKVVDEETYYLCMNEDCDVVYYNLNNERVFYKEEVKVPIWFKKNANPKYICYCNQVTEQQIINAVLDDGAKNIKDIIRLTGAMKNGKCEIKNPLGKCCGPLIQETINKALNSKE
;
A
#
# COMPACT_ATOMS: atom_id res chain seq x y z
N MET A 1 24.14 14.82 15.39
CA MET A 1 23.97 14.52 13.95
C MET A 1 22.51 14.80 13.59
N LYS A 2 22.21 15.33 12.40
CA LYS A 2 20.81 15.50 11.96
C LYS A 2 20.22 14.12 11.60
N GLU A 3 19.01 13.86 12.07
CA GLU A 3 18.27 12.64 11.72
C GLU A 3 17.97 12.61 10.21
N LYS A 4 17.97 11.41 9.61
CA LYS A 4 17.65 11.23 8.19
C LYS A 4 16.32 10.51 8.05
N GLU A 5 15.33 11.20 7.50
CA GLU A 5 14.01 10.65 7.17
C GLU A 5 13.82 10.37 5.69
N ASN A 6 14.86 10.59 4.88
CA ASN A 6 14.83 10.39 3.44
C ASN A 6 15.21 8.95 3.10
N CYS A 7 14.50 8.38 2.13
CA CYS A 7 14.83 7.08 1.55
C CYS A 7 16.32 7.05 1.14
N PRO A 8 17.08 6.01 1.50
CA PRO A 8 18.52 5.97 1.26
C PRO A 8 18.88 5.81 -0.23
N LYS A 9 17.90 5.47 -1.07
CA LYS A 9 18.08 5.22 -2.51
C LYS A 9 17.63 6.39 -3.38
N CYS A 10 16.39 6.86 -3.21
CA CYS A 10 15.84 7.95 -4.04
C CYS A 10 15.86 9.32 -3.35
N TYR A 11 16.24 9.39 -2.07
CA TYR A 11 16.33 10.63 -1.28
C TYR A 11 15.02 11.40 -1.08
N GLU A 12 13.87 10.83 -1.48
CA GLU A 12 12.55 11.36 -1.17
C GLU A 12 12.12 10.98 0.24
N ILE A 13 11.28 11.82 0.85
CA ILE A 13 10.65 11.55 2.14
C ILE A 13 9.45 10.64 1.91
N GLY A 14 9.43 9.51 2.62
CA GLY A 14 8.35 8.54 2.58
C GLY A 14 7.20 8.85 3.53
N GLU A 15 6.12 8.08 3.40
CA GLU A 15 4.96 8.15 4.29
C GLU A 15 5.24 7.43 5.61
N LYS A 16 5.01 8.10 6.74
CA LYS A 16 5.19 7.47 8.06
C LYS A 16 4.25 6.29 8.26
N VAL A 17 4.81 5.17 8.73
CA VAL A 17 4.12 3.92 9.03
C VAL A 17 4.60 3.34 10.36
N LYS A 18 3.71 2.65 11.08
CA LYS A 18 4.04 2.00 12.35
C LYS A 18 4.85 0.72 12.12
N ASN A 19 5.72 0.38 13.07
CA ASN A 19 6.44 -0.89 13.13
C ASN A 19 5.51 -2.11 12.94
N ILE A 20 4.32 -2.11 13.55
CA ILE A 20 3.37 -3.23 13.44
C ILE A 20 2.97 -3.51 11.99
N THR A 21 2.80 -2.47 11.17
CA THR A 21 2.52 -2.62 9.74
C THR A 21 3.69 -3.29 9.05
N VAL A 22 4.90 -2.75 9.23
CA VAL A 22 6.13 -3.28 8.61
C VAL A 22 6.35 -4.75 8.99
N LYS A 23 6.19 -5.10 10.27
CA LYS A 23 6.33 -6.46 10.81
C LYS A 23 5.39 -7.47 10.15
N HIS A 24 4.18 -7.05 9.76
CA HIS A 24 3.26 -7.93 9.05
C HIS A 24 3.50 -7.98 7.54
N MET A 25 4.11 -6.94 6.96
CA MET A 25 4.39 -6.84 5.52
C MET A 25 5.67 -7.53 5.09
N VAL A 26 6.75 -7.45 5.88
CA VAL A 26 8.03 -8.10 5.55
C VAL A 26 7.90 -9.63 5.59
N SER A 27 8.73 -10.31 4.81
CA SER A 27 8.84 -11.78 4.79
C SER A 27 9.06 -12.33 6.21
N GLU A 28 8.54 -13.54 6.47
CA GLU A 28 8.53 -14.14 7.82
C GLU A 28 9.91 -14.18 8.48
N ASN A 29 10.94 -14.53 7.70
CA ASN A 29 12.34 -14.57 8.13
C ASN A 29 12.95 -13.20 8.46
N LEU A 30 12.30 -12.10 8.06
CA LEU A 30 12.76 -10.73 8.29
C LEU A 30 12.00 -10.03 9.42
N ARG A 31 10.93 -10.63 9.96
CA ARG A 31 10.14 -10.04 11.05
C ARG A 31 10.99 -9.65 12.26
N GLY A 32 12.00 -10.45 12.61
CA GLY A 32 12.93 -10.17 13.70
C GLY A 32 13.87 -8.99 13.47
N LYS A 33 13.95 -8.47 12.23
CA LYS A 33 14.74 -7.27 11.90
C LYS A 33 13.98 -5.97 12.14
N VAL A 34 12.65 -6.03 12.31
CA VAL A 34 11.80 -4.87 12.60
C VAL A 34 11.87 -4.56 14.09
N VAL A 35 12.30 -3.35 14.44
CA VAL A 35 12.44 -2.88 15.83
C VAL A 35 11.11 -2.30 16.30
N ASP A 36 10.64 -2.71 17.49
CA ASP A 36 9.28 -2.41 17.93
C ASP A 36 9.07 -0.93 18.35
N GLU A 37 10.10 -0.23 18.79
CA GLU A 37 10.04 1.17 19.26
C GLU A 37 10.29 2.20 18.15
N GLU A 38 10.60 1.75 16.92
CA GLU A 38 10.95 2.63 15.82
C GLU A 38 9.76 3.01 14.94
N THR A 39 9.81 4.22 14.41
CA THR A 39 8.95 4.64 13.29
C THR A 39 9.63 4.29 11.98
N TYR A 40 8.82 3.77 11.05
CA TYR A 40 9.25 3.44 9.70
C TYR A 40 8.58 4.38 8.70
N TYR A 41 9.09 4.37 7.48
CA TYR A 41 8.63 5.17 6.36
C TYR A 41 8.44 4.25 5.16
N LEU A 42 7.31 4.39 4.47
CA LEU A 42 7.05 3.76 3.18
C LEU A 42 7.54 4.70 2.07
N CYS A 43 8.53 4.28 1.30
CA CYS A 43 9.01 5.04 0.16
C CYS A 43 7.93 5.05 -0.95
N MET A 44 7.42 6.23 -1.28
CA MET A 44 6.31 6.41 -2.24
C MET A 44 6.75 6.55 -3.71
N ASN A 45 8.05 6.67 -3.99
CA ASN A 45 8.59 6.74 -5.35
C ASN A 45 8.34 5.42 -6.11
N GLU A 46 7.69 5.48 -7.26
CA GLU A 46 7.28 4.31 -8.05
C GLU A 46 8.45 3.50 -8.63
N ASP A 47 9.54 4.16 -9.02
CA ASP A 47 10.75 3.55 -9.61
C ASP A 47 11.74 3.05 -8.55
N CYS A 48 11.53 3.37 -7.27
CA CYS A 48 12.43 2.99 -6.20
C CYS A 48 12.10 1.62 -5.60
N ASP A 49 13.06 0.69 -5.61
CA ASP A 49 12.87 -0.67 -5.05
C ASP A 49 12.82 -0.70 -3.51
N VAL A 50 13.19 0.37 -2.82
CA VAL A 50 13.00 0.48 -1.36
C VAL A 50 11.50 0.55 -1.09
N VAL A 51 11.02 -0.31 -0.19
CA VAL A 51 9.66 -0.27 0.32
C VAL A 51 9.65 0.44 1.67
N TYR A 52 10.28 -0.14 2.69
CA TYR A 52 10.33 0.45 4.03
C TYR A 52 11.74 0.84 4.43
N TYR A 53 11.86 1.88 5.23
CA TYR A 53 13.10 2.24 5.92
C TYR A 53 12.79 2.90 7.26
N ASN A 54 13.69 2.82 8.23
CA ASN A 54 13.56 3.53 9.51
C ASN A 54 14.34 4.85 9.50
N LEU A 55 14.18 5.63 10.56
CA LEU A 55 15.00 6.81 10.80
C LEU A 55 16.49 6.45 10.76
N ASN A 56 17.31 7.30 10.14
CA ASN A 56 18.75 7.08 9.94
C ASN A 56 19.12 5.89 9.04
N ASN A 57 18.14 5.19 8.45
CA ASN A 57 18.34 4.11 7.48
C ASN A 57 19.14 2.90 8.02
N GLU A 58 19.02 2.60 9.31
CA GLU A 58 19.63 1.41 9.93
C GLU A 58 18.92 0.11 9.52
N ARG A 59 17.66 0.21 9.10
CA ARG A 59 16.85 -0.87 8.54
C ARG A 59 16.22 -0.39 7.25
N VAL A 60 16.38 -1.19 6.21
CA VAL A 60 15.84 -0.95 4.87
C VAL A 60 15.30 -2.26 4.35
N PHE A 61 14.08 -2.24 3.81
CA PHE A 61 13.41 -3.40 3.22
C PHE A 61 13.04 -3.10 1.78
N TYR A 62 13.38 -4.02 0.88
CA TYR A 62 13.14 -3.90 -0.56
C TYR A 62 11.88 -4.65 -1.01
N LYS A 63 11.47 -4.47 -2.27
CA LYS A 63 10.27 -5.11 -2.84
C LYS A 63 10.30 -6.63 -2.71
N GLU A 64 11.47 -7.23 -2.82
CA GLU A 64 11.70 -8.68 -2.74
C GLU A 64 11.59 -9.22 -1.30
N GLU A 65 11.60 -8.32 -0.32
CA GLU A 65 11.56 -8.62 1.11
C GLU A 65 10.18 -8.42 1.74
N VAL A 66 9.18 -8.04 0.94
CA VAL A 66 7.78 -7.90 1.38
C VAL A 66 6.88 -8.94 0.72
N LYS A 67 5.82 -9.33 1.43
CA LYS A 67 4.92 -10.44 1.03
C LYS A 67 3.92 -10.08 -0.05
N VAL A 68 3.72 -8.79 -0.30
CA VAL A 68 2.69 -8.28 -1.20
C VAL A 68 3.29 -7.23 -2.13
N PRO A 69 2.85 -7.18 -3.40
CA PRO A 69 3.19 -6.07 -4.29
C PRO A 69 2.63 -4.76 -3.73
N ILE A 70 3.38 -3.68 -3.88
CA ILE A 70 2.97 -2.35 -3.43
C ILE A 70 2.37 -1.60 -4.62
N TRP A 71 1.07 -1.30 -4.57
CA TRP A 71 0.26 -0.92 -5.75
C TRP A 71 0.81 0.22 -6.61
N PHE A 72 1.48 1.20 -6.01
CA PHE A 72 2.05 2.36 -6.72
C PHE A 72 3.49 2.11 -7.20
N LYS A 73 4.14 1.01 -6.81
CA LYS A 73 5.47 0.68 -7.32
C LYS A 73 5.35 0.17 -8.75
N LYS A 74 6.36 0.48 -9.56
CA LYS A 74 6.48 0.00 -10.93
C LYS A 74 6.45 -1.52 -10.98
N ASN A 75 5.73 -2.05 -11.97
CA ASN A 75 5.50 -3.48 -12.17
C ASN A 75 4.76 -4.20 -11.03
N ALA A 76 4.09 -3.46 -10.13
CA ALA A 76 3.23 -4.08 -9.13
C ALA A 76 2.16 -4.96 -9.80
N ASN A 77 2.22 -6.25 -9.53
CA ASN A 77 1.28 -7.22 -10.06
C ASN A 77 1.03 -8.32 -9.02
N PRO A 78 -0.22 -8.55 -8.59
CA PRO A 78 -1.41 -7.73 -8.87
C PRO A 78 -1.36 -6.34 -8.23
N LYS A 79 -2.07 -5.36 -8.82
CA LYS A 79 -2.27 -4.03 -8.25
C LYS A 79 -3.42 -4.01 -7.26
N TYR A 80 -3.15 -4.34 -6.00
CA TYR A 80 -4.19 -4.33 -4.95
C TYR A 80 -4.54 -2.91 -4.50
N ILE A 81 -5.83 -2.59 -4.51
CA ILE A 81 -6.37 -1.38 -3.88
C ILE A 81 -6.86 -1.72 -2.47
N CYS A 82 -7.58 -2.82 -2.30
CA CYS A 82 -7.96 -3.33 -0.98
C CYS A 82 -7.16 -4.59 -0.63
N TYR A 83 -6.06 -4.42 0.10
CA TYR A 83 -5.23 -5.53 0.58
C TYR A 83 -5.98 -6.49 1.51
N CYS A 84 -6.97 -5.98 2.28
CA CYS A 84 -7.69 -6.80 3.25
C CYS A 84 -8.44 -7.97 2.61
N ASN A 85 -9.00 -7.74 1.42
CA ASN A 85 -9.84 -8.68 0.66
C ASN A 85 -9.27 -8.95 -0.73
N GLN A 86 -8.01 -8.57 -0.99
CA GLN A 86 -7.32 -8.78 -2.26
C GLN A 86 -8.09 -8.24 -3.48
N VAL A 87 -8.75 -7.09 -3.34
CA VAL A 87 -9.43 -6.43 -4.48
C VAL A 87 -8.43 -5.56 -5.23
N THR A 88 -8.36 -5.79 -6.54
CA THR A 88 -7.45 -5.12 -7.47
C THR A 88 -8.04 -3.84 -8.06
N GLU A 89 -7.16 -2.99 -8.61
CA GLU A 89 -7.56 -1.80 -9.38
C GLU A 89 -8.51 -2.18 -10.52
N GLN A 90 -8.17 -3.22 -11.28
CA GLN A 90 -8.97 -3.67 -12.42
C GLN A 90 -10.37 -4.14 -12.00
N GLN A 91 -10.50 -4.83 -10.87
CA GLN A 91 -11.82 -5.25 -10.36
C GLN A 91 -12.70 -4.04 -10.00
N ILE A 92 -12.12 -2.98 -9.45
CA ILE A 92 -12.86 -1.74 -9.16
C ILE A 92 -13.23 -1.03 -10.47
N ILE A 93 -12.31 -0.96 -11.43
CA ILE A 93 -12.57 -0.37 -12.76
C ILE A 93 -13.71 -1.11 -13.46
N ASN A 94 -13.66 -2.45 -13.55
CA ASN A 94 -14.72 -3.25 -14.17
C ASN A 94 -16.07 -3.05 -13.46
N ALA A 95 -16.07 -2.99 -12.12
CA ALA A 95 -17.30 -2.73 -11.37
C ALA A 95 -17.94 -1.37 -11.75
N VAL A 96 -17.13 -0.35 -12.04
CA VAL A 96 -17.62 0.97 -12.48
C VAL A 96 -18.03 0.97 -13.95
N LEU A 97 -17.20 0.36 -14.81
CA LEU A 97 -17.40 0.40 -16.25
C LEU A 97 -18.55 -0.50 -16.69
N ASP A 98 -18.58 -1.73 -16.20
CA ASP A 98 -19.42 -2.83 -16.70
C ASP A 98 -20.62 -3.11 -15.77
N ASP A 99 -20.41 -3.04 -14.45
CA ASP A 99 -21.44 -3.40 -13.46
C ASP A 99 -22.22 -2.19 -12.89
N GLY A 100 -21.90 -0.98 -13.35
CA GLY A 100 -22.62 0.25 -13.01
C GLY A 100 -22.39 0.79 -11.59
N ALA A 101 -21.29 0.42 -10.93
CA ALA A 101 -20.91 1.00 -9.63
C ALA A 101 -20.66 2.52 -9.74
N LYS A 102 -21.23 3.29 -8.80
CA LYS A 102 -21.08 4.77 -8.81
C LYS A 102 -20.36 5.32 -7.58
N ASN A 103 -20.20 4.52 -6.53
CA ASN A 103 -19.69 4.97 -5.24
C ASN A 103 -19.08 3.80 -4.46
N ILE A 104 -18.46 4.10 -3.32
CA ILE A 104 -17.81 3.11 -2.46
C ILE A 104 -18.78 2.00 -2.00
N LYS A 105 -20.07 2.30 -1.73
CA LYS A 105 -21.03 1.27 -1.29
C LYS A 105 -21.25 0.22 -2.37
N ASP A 106 -21.32 0.64 -3.64
CA ASP A 106 -21.41 -0.29 -4.77
C ASP A 106 -20.15 -1.14 -4.89
N ILE A 107 -18.97 -0.53 -4.75
CA ILE A 107 -17.69 -1.26 -4.77
C ILE A 107 -17.64 -2.31 -3.66
N ILE A 108 -18.03 -1.97 -2.43
CA ILE A 108 -18.07 -2.93 -1.31
C ILE A 108 -19.03 -4.09 -1.63
N ARG A 109 -20.21 -3.79 -2.18
CA ARG A 109 -21.23 -4.78 -2.53
C ARG A 109 -20.74 -5.73 -3.62
N LEU A 110 -20.19 -5.20 -4.70
CA LEU A 110 -19.81 -5.94 -5.91
C LEU A 110 -18.47 -6.66 -5.79
N THR A 111 -17.46 -6.03 -5.17
CA THR A 111 -16.09 -6.56 -5.13
C THR A 111 -15.72 -7.20 -3.79
N GLY A 112 -16.46 -6.89 -2.73
CA GLY A 112 -16.09 -7.28 -1.37
C GLY A 112 -14.96 -6.45 -0.76
N ALA A 113 -14.52 -5.37 -1.40
CA ALA A 113 -13.56 -4.43 -0.82
C ALA A 113 -14.04 -3.94 0.57
N MET A 114 -13.09 -3.61 1.44
CA MET A 114 -13.32 -3.13 2.81
C MET A 114 -14.09 -4.08 3.75
N LYS A 115 -14.53 -5.27 3.32
CA LYS A 115 -15.03 -6.32 4.23
C LYS A 115 -13.90 -6.77 5.18
N ASN A 116 -14.19 -7.18 6.41
CA ASN A 116 -13.18 -7.72 7.34
C ASN A 116 -11.89 -6.88 7.48
N GLY A 117 -12.03 -5.56 7.62
CA GLY A 117 -10.92 -4.61 7.61
C GLY A 117 -9.85 -4.90 8.68
N LYS A 118 -8.63 -5.19 8.24
CA LYS A 118 -7.42 -5.35 9.06
C LYS A 118 -6.28 -4.49 8.51
N CYS A 119 -6.60 -3.24 8.15
CA CYS A 119 -5.75 -2.38 7.34
C CYS A 119 -4.39 -2.12 7.98
N GLU A 120 -4.31 -1.99 9.31
CA GLU A 120 -3.05 -1.77 10.03
C GLU A 120 -2.01 -2.87 9.76
N ILE A 121 -2.46 -4.11 9.54
CA ILE A 121 -1.58 -5.28 9.35
C ILE A 121 -1.65 -5.90 7.95
N LYS A 122 -2.54 -5.41 7.08
CA LYS A 122 -2.70 -5.92 5.71
C LYS A 122 -2.37 -4.89 4.64
N ASN A 123 -2.57 -3.59 4.89
CA ASN A 123 -2.27 -2.54 3.92
C ASN A 123 -0.82 -2.04 4.15
N PRO A 124 0.01 -1.89 3.10
CA PRO A 124 1.35 -1.36 3.26
C PRO A 124 1.46 0.03 3.92
N LEU A 125 0.43 0.87 3.82
CA LEU A 125 0.38 2.15 4.54
C LEU A 125 -0.15 2.03 5.98
N GLY A 126 -0.66 0.86 6.38
CA GLY A 126 -1.37 0.68 7.64
C GLY A 126 -2.70 1.45 7.72
N LYS A 127 -3.15 2.06 6.62
CA LYS A 127 -4.33 2.94 6.51
C LYS A 127 -5.46 2.27 5.71
N CYS A 128 -6.68 2.72 5.93
CA CYS A 128 -7.85 2.24 5.18
C CYS A 128 -7.74 2.61 3.69
N CYS A 129 -8.11 1.67 2.81
CA CYS A 129 -8.10 1.84 1.36
C CYS A 129 -9.23 2.73 0.80
N GLY A 130 -10.17 3.19 1.62
CA GLY A 130 -11.33 3.99 1.19
C GLY A 130 -10.99 5.18 0.28
N PRO A 131 -10.00 6.04 0.62
CA PRO A 131 -9.59 7.14 -0.25
C PRO A 131 -9.09 6.68 -1.62
N LEU A 132 -8.27 5.62 -1.65
CA LEU A 132 -7.74 5.07 -2.90
C LEU A 132 -8.83 4.38 -3.74
N ILE A 133 -9.83 3.77 -3.11
CA ILE A 133 -11.03 3.26 -3.79
C ILE A 133 -11.77 4.43 -4.45
N GLN A 134 -11.99 5.54 -3.74
CA GLN A 134 -12.67 6.71 -4.29
C GLN A 134 -11.91 7.30 -5.48
N GLU A 135 -10.58 7.41 -5.38
CA GLU A 135 -9.73 7.84 -6.49
C GLU A 135 -9.87 6.93 -7.70
N THR A 136 -9.88 5.61 -7.49
CA THR A 136 -10.04 4.62 -8.57
C THR A 136 -11.42 4.72 -9.22
N ILE A 137 -12.48 4.96 -8.44
CA ILE A 137 -13.83 5.22 -8.98
C ILE A 137 -13.82 6.45 -9.87
N ASN A 138 -13.27 7.57 -9.38
CA ASN A 138 -13.23 8.83 -10.12
C ASN A 138 -12.45 8.67 -11.44
N LYS A 139 -11.29 7.98 -11.40
CA LYS A 139 -10.49 7.65 -12.57
C LYS A 139 -11.29 6.86 -13.61
N ALA A 140 -12.02 5.84 -13.17
CA ALA A 140 -12.83 5.01 -14.07
C ALA A 140 -14.01 5.79 -14.68
N LEU A 141 -14.69 6.64 -13.90
CA LEU A 141 -15.78 7.47 -14.40
C LEU A 141 -15.30 8.50 -15.43
N ASN A 142 -14.18 9.16 -15.17
CA ASN A 142 -13.59 10.13 -16.11
C ASN A 142 -13.04 9.49 -17.39
N SER A 143 -12.85 8.16 -17.41
CA SER A 143 -12.43 7.42 -18.60
C SER A 143 -13.60 7.01 -19.51
N LYS A 144 -14.86 7.24 -19.08
CA LYS A 144 -16.06 7.05 -19.91
C LYS A 144 -16.38 8.27 -20.80
N GLU A 145 -15.78 9.41 -20.50
CA GLU A 145 -15.91 10.68 -21.25
C GLU A 145 -14.92 10.73 -22.41
#